data_AF-A0A4Y7KFB8-F1
#
_entry.id   AF-A0A4Y7KFB8-F1
#
_cell.length_a   1.000
_cell.length_b   1.000
_cell.length_c   1.000
_cell.angle_alpha   90.00
_cell.angle_beta   90.00
_cell.angle_gamma   90.00
#
_symmetry.space_group_name_H-M   'P 1'
#
loop_
_entity.id
_entity.type
_entity.pdbx_description
1 polymer ?
#
loop_
_entity_poly.entity_id
_entity_poly.type
_entity_poly.pdbx_seq_one_letter_code
_entity_poly.pdbx_strand_id
1 'polypeptide(L)'
;MKVKVRDAVIALINQERHGNEIDRSLVKNVLEIFVEIGNEKGEDKLDYYVNDFETAFLNDMVDYYNRKGSNEMTVVECLQREKDRVSHYLHFSTEKKLLKQVQGHALLENAQ
;
A
#
# COMPACT_ATOMS: atom_id res chain seq x y z
N MET A 1 -11.65 -15.99 -3.48
CA MET A 1 -10.72 -16.17 -2.34
C MET A 1 -9.68 -15.06 -2.31
N LYS A 2 -8.91 -14.85 -3.40
CA LYS A 2 -7.94 -13.76 -3.55
C LYS A 2 -8.44 -12.37 -3.11
N VAL A 3 -9.61 -11.96 -3.61
CA VAL A 3 -10.27 -10.69 -3.23
C VAL A 3 -10.51 -10.58 -1.73
N LYS A 4 -11.01 -11.64 -1.07
CA LYS A 4 -11.27 -11.62 0.39
C LYS A 4 -9.98 -11.47 1.20
N VAL A 5 -8.90 -12.14 0.78
CA VAL A 5 -7.59 -12.03 1.44
C VAL A 5 -7.03 -10.62 1.27
N ARG A 6 -7.04 -10.10 0.04
CA ARG A 6 -6.62 -8.73 -0.26
C ARG A 6 -7.37 -7.72 0.59
N ASP A 7 -8.69 -7.80 0.62
CA ASP A 7 -9.54 -6.83 1.34
C ASP A 7 -9.29 -6.92 2.86
N ALA A 8 -9.07 -8.12 3.40
CA ALA A 8 -8.69 -8.31 4.81
C ALA A 8 -7.32 -7.70 5.14
N VAL A 9 -6.32 -7.89 4.27
CA VAL A 9 -4.99 -7.29 4.45
C VAL A 9 -5.07 -5.76 4.39
N ILE A 10 -5.80 -5.21 3.41
CA ILE A 10 -6.03 -3.76 3.31
C ILE A 10 -6.73 -3.23 4.57
N ALA A 11 -7.71 -3.97 5.12
CA ALA A 11 -8.37 -3.60 6.36
C ALA A 11 -7.40 -3.56 7.56
N LEU A 12 -6.47 -4.52 7.69
CA LEU A 12 -5.42 -4.49 8.71
C LEU A 12 -4.47 -3.29 8.55
N ILE A 13 -4.05 -3.00 7.32
CA ILE A 13 -3.22 -1.83 7.01
C ILE A 13 -3.96 -0.54 7.41
N ASN A 14 -5.26 -0.46 7.13
CA ASN A 14 -6.08 0.68 7.55
C ASN A 14 -6.21 0.77 9.07
N GLN A 15 -6.32 -0.35 9.79
CA GLN A 15 -6.27 -0.32 11.26
C GLN A 15 -4.96 0.29 11.77
N GLU A 16 -3.83 -0.06 11.17
CA GLU A 16 -2.54 0.54 11.51
C GLU A 16 -2.46 2.03 11.14
N ARG A 17 -3.07 2.46 10.02
CA ARG A 17 -3.19 3.90 9.70
C ARG A 17 -4.00 4.68 10.72
N HIS A 18 -4.91 4.03 11.44
CA HIS A 18 -5.64 4.60 12.57
C HIS A 18 -4.87 4.54 13.90
N GLY A 19 -3.64 4.02 13.90
CA GLY A 19 -2.80 3.91 15.09
C GLY A 19 -2.99 2.63 15.90
N ASN A 20 -3.74 1.65 15.38
CA ASN A 20 -3.84 0.35 16.02
C ASN A 20 -2.58 -0.49 15.75
N GLU A 21 -2.13 -1.24 16.74
CA GLU A 21 -1.10 -2.26 16.54
C GLU A 21 -1.68 -3.42 15.72
N ILE A 22 -0.88 -3.92 14.78
CA ILE A 22 -1.20 -5.10 13.98
C ILE A 22 -0.03 -6.07 14.00
N ASP A 23 -0.30 -7.32 13.67
CA ASP A 23 0.74 -8.29 13.37
C ASP A 23 1.34 -8.02 11.98
N ARG A 24 2.39 -7.19 11.94
CA ARG A 24 3.12 -6.84 10.70
C ARG A 24 3.75 -8.07 10.05
N SER A 25 4.16 -9.07 10.84
CA SER A 25 4.73 -10.32 10.33
C SER A 25 3.68 -11.15 9.61
N LEU A 26 2.45 -11.23 10.14
CA LEU A 26 1.33 -11.87 9.45
C LEU A 26 1.03 -11.19 8.10
N VAL A 27 0.97 -9.85 8.08
CA VAL A 27 0.75 -9.10 6.83
C VAL A 27 1.87 -9.41 5.83
N LYS A 28 3.13 -9.35 6.26
CA LYS A 28 4.28 -9.67 5.40
C LYS A 28 4.19 -11.08 4.82
N ASN A 29 3.95 -12.09 5.64
CA ASN A 29 3.88 -13.49 5.19
C ASN A 29 2.76 -13.69 4.16
N VAL A 30 1.60 -13.03 4.34
CA VAL A 30 0.50 -13.10 3.37
C VAL A 30 0.89 -12.42 2.04
N LEU A 31 1.62 -11.31 2.10
CA LEU A 31 2.08 -10.59 0.90
C LEU A 31 3.18 -11.33 0.15
N GLU A 32 4.06 -12.03 0.86
CA GLU A 32 5.08 -12.91 0.26
C GLU A 32 4.45 -14.01 -0.60
N ILE A 33 3.30 -14.57 -0.21
CA ILE A 33 2.58 -15.56 -1.03
C ILE A 33 2.19 -14.97 -2.40
N PHE A 34 1.77 -13.70 -2.48
CA PHE A 34 1.45 -13.07 -3.77
C PHE A 34 2.69 -12.90 -4.66
N VAL A 35 3.87 -12.72 -4.07
CA VAL A 35 5.15 -12.64 -4.78
C VAL A 35 5.60 -14.03 -5.24
N GLU A 36 5.58 -15.01 -4.34
CA GLU A 36 6.02 -16.39 -4.59
C GLU A 36 5.21 -17.09 -5.69
N ILE A 37 3.87 -16.93 -5.69
CA ILE A 37 2.99 -17.50 -6.74
C ILE A 37 3.35 -16.93 -8.13
N GLY A 38 3.82 -15.68 -8.20
CA GLY A 38 4.29 -15.08 -9.45
C GLY A 38 5.63 -15.64 -9.92
N ASN A 39 6.49 -15.96 -8.97
CA ASN A 39 7.84 -16.45 -9.22
C ASN A 39 7.92 -17.96 -9.51
N GLU A 40 6.87 -18.74 -9.21
CA GLU A 40 6.82 -20.19 -9.52
C GLU A 40 7.07 -20.52 -11.00
N LYS A 41 6.90 -19.55 -11.91
CA LYS A 41 7.13 -19.74 -13.36
C LYS A 41 8.56 -19.40 -13.83
N GLY A 42 9.51 -19.16 -12.92
CA GLY A 42 10.94 -18.99 -13.26
C GLY A 42 11.32 -17.64 -13.88
N GLU A 43 10.40 -16.68 -13.87
CA GLU A 43 10.67 -15.27 -14.14
C GLU A 43 10.26 -14.52 -12.87
N ASP A 44 11.05 -13.53 -12.41
CA ASP A 44 10.74 -12.67 -11.26
C ASP A 44 9.51 -11.78 -11.54
N LYS A 45 8.35 -12.41 -11.72
CA LYS A 45 7.10 -11.82 -12.14
C LYS A 45 6.29 -11.45 -10.91
N LEU A 46 6.21 -10.15 -10.68
CA LEU A 46 5.36 -9.59 -9.63
C LEU A 46 3.90 -9.46 -10.06
N ASP A 47 3.46 -10.09 -11.16
CA ASP A 47 2.13 -9.85 -11.75
C ASP A 47 0.99 -10.10 -10.74
N TYR A 48 1.07 -11.15 -9.93
CA TYR A 48 0.05 -11.41 -8.89
C TYR A 48 0.13 -10.39 -7.76
N TYR A 49 1.33 -10.07 -7.26
CA TYR A 49 1.50 -9.01 -6.28
C TYR A 49 0.96 -7.67 -6.78
N VAL A 50 1.29 -7.27 -8.01
CA VAL A 50 0.90 -5.98 -8.61
C VAL A 50 -0.60 -5.93 -8.89
N ASN A 51 -1.14 -6.93 -9.58
CA ASN A 51 -2.52 -6.91 -10.06
C ASN A 51 -3.54 -7.33 -8.99
N ASP A 52 -3.18 -8.29 -8.14
CA ASP A 52 -4.11 -8.82 -7.13
C ASP A 52 -4.00 -8.10 -5.78
N PHE A 53 -2.96 -7.28 -5.54
CA PHE A 53 -2.79 -6.57 -4.27
C PHE A 53 -2.33 -5.10 -4.40
N GLU A 54 -1.13 -4.82 -4.93
CA GLU A 54 -0.46 -3.51 -4.85
C GLU A 54 -1.30 -2.38 -5.44
N THR A 55 -1.97 -2.65 -6.57
CA THR A 55 -2.86 -1.66 -7.22
C THR A 55 -4.02 -1.27 -6.30
N ALA A 56 -4.62 -2.24 -5.61
CA ALA A 56 -5.71 -1.96 -4.67
C ALA A 56 -5.20 -1.24 -3.41
N PHE A 57 -4.03 -1.61 -2.90
CA PHE A 57 -3.39 -0.91 -1.78
C PHE A 57 -3.11 0.57 -2.09
N LEU A 58 -2.59 0.88 -3.29
CA LEU A 58 -2.31 2.26 -3.69
C LEU A 58 -3.60 3.09 -3.85
N ASN A 59 -4.66 2.50 -4.41
CA ASN A 59 -5.95 3.19 -4.53
C ASN A 59 -6.59 3.42 -3.15
N ASP A 60 -6.55 2.43 -2.27
CA ASP A 60 -7.04 2.56 -0.89
C ASP A 60 -6.25 3.61 -0.09
N MET A 61 -4.93 3.71 -0.29
CA MET A 61 -4.09 4.76 0.30
C MET A 61 -4.56 6.15 -0.12
N VAL A 62 -4.74 6.37 -1.43
CA VAL A 62 -5.24 7.64 -1.98
C VAL A 62 -6.62 7.98 -1.40
N ASP A 63 -7.54 7.02 -1.41
CA ASP A 63 -8.89 7.18 -0.86
C ASP A 63 -8.87 7.52 0.63
N TYR A 64 -8.02 6.85 1.40
CA TYR A 64 -7.88 7.07 2.84
C TYR A 64 -7.47 8.52 3.14
N TYR A 65 -6.42 9.02 2.49
CA TYR A 65 -5.93 10.37 2.75
C TYR A 65 -6.83 11.47 2.15
N ASN A 66 -7.52 11.20 1.03
CA ASN A 66 -8.54 12.10 0.49
C ASN A 66 -9.76 12.23 1.43
N ARG A 67 -10.26 11.11 1.97
CA ARG A 67 -11.45 11.10 2.85
C ARG A 67 -11.19 11.70 4.22
N LYS A 68 -9.98 11.54 4.77
CA LYS A 68 -9.67 12.04 6.13
C LYS A 68 -9.67 13.57 6.20
N GLY A 69 -9.67 14.27 5.07
CA GLY A 69 -9.49 15.71 4.99
C GLY A 69 -8.07 16.09 5.38
N SER A 70 -7.44 17.01 4.65
CA SER A 70 -6.04 17.41 4.90
C SER A 70 -5.81 18.11 6.24
N ASN A 71 -6.81 18.18 7.13
CA ASN A 71 -6.81 19.05 8.29
C ASN A 71 -5.95 18.56 9.47
N GLU A 72 -5.52 17.30 9.49
CA GLU A 72 -4.72 16.77 10.61
C GLU A 72 -3.30 16.29 10.24
N MET A 73 -2.93 16.25 8.96
CA MET A 73 -1.64 15.68 8.55
C MET A 73 -1.15 16.22 7.21
N THR A 74 0.12 16.60 7.14
CA THR A 74 0.76 17.05 5.91
C THR A 74 1.00 15.89 4.93
N VAL A 75 1.08 16.21 3.63
CA VAL A 75 1.46 15.24 2.58
C VAL A 75 2.81 14.58 2.89
N VAL A 76 3.75 15.32 3.50
CA VAL A 76 5.07 14.82 3.89
C VAL A 76 4.97 13.76 5.00
N GLU A 77 4.15 14.00 6.03
CA GLU A 77 3.93 13.03 7.11
C GLU A 77 3.21 11.78 6.61
N CYS A 78 2.20 11.94 5.75
CA CYS A 78 1.55 10.83 5.06
C CYS A 78 2.60 9.97 4.32
N LEU A 79 3.43 10.61 3.49
CA LEU A 79 4.45 9.92 2.71
C LEU A 79 5.44 9.18 3.61
N GLN A 80 5.88 9.78 4.71
CA GLN A 80 6.80 9.15 5.65
C GLN A 80 6.19 7.90 6.30
N ARG A 81 4.92 7.97 6.71
CA ARG A 81 4.20 6.84 7.30
C ARG A 81 3.97 5.71 6.29
N GLU A 82 3.67 6.03 5.04
CA GLU A 82 3.50 4.99 4.02
C GLU A 82 4.84 4.36 3.59
N LYS A 83 5.94 5.12 3.59
CA LYS A 83 7.29 4.56 3.41
C LYS A 83 7.66 3.58 4.51
N ASP A 84 7.32 3.89 5.77
CA ASP A 84 7.50 2.96 6.89
C ASP A 84 6.75 1.65 6.65
N ARG A 85 5.48 1.72 6.21
CA ARG A 85 4.70 0.52 5.87
C ARG A 85 5.35 -0.29 4.76
N VAL A 86 5.87 0.40 3.74
CA VAL A 86 6.54 -0.27 2.63
C VAL A 86 7.75 -1.06 3.11
N SER A 87 8.61 -0.46 3.93
CA SER A 87 9.81 -1.12 4.41
C SER A 87 9.54 -2.32 5.33
N HIS A 88 8.38 -2.36 5.99
CA HIS A 88 8.05 -3.43 6.93
C HIS A 88 7.46 -4.67 6.28
N TYR A 89 6.56 -4.53 5.32
CA TYR A 89 5.80 -5.69 4.82
C TYR A 89 5.42 -5.67 3.33
N LEU A 90 5.67 -4.59 2.59
CA LEU A 90 5.41 -4.53 1.14
C LEU A 90 6.68 -4.87 0.35
N HIS A 91 6.50 -5.24 -0.92
CA HIS A 91 7.64 -5.40 -1.82
C HIS A 91 8.29 -4.04 -2.12
N PHE A 92 9.61 -3.96 -2.16
CA PHE A 92 10.36 -2.70 -2.31
C PHE A 92 10.00 -1.93 -3.60
N SER A 93 9.52 -2.63 -4.64
CA SER A 93 9.05 -1.99 -5.88
C SER A 93 7.90 -1.01 -5.66
N THR A 94 7.15 -1.17 -4.56
CA THR A 94 6.00 -0.34 -4.23
C THR A 94 6.40 1.09 -3.86
N GLU A 95 7.59 1.31 -3.29
CA GLU A 95 8.02 2.66 -2.88
C GLU A 95 8.05 3.64 -4.07
N LYS A 96 8.56 3.18 -5.22
CA LYS A 96 8.61 4.02 -6.43
C LYS A 96 7.22 4.38 -6.95
N LYS A 97 6.23 3.49 -6.81
CA LYS A 97 4.84 3.73 -7.25
C LYS A 97 4.10 4.63 -6.27
N LEU A 98 4.34 4.46 -4.98
CA LEU A 98 3.86 5.34 -3.91
C LEU A 98 4.27 6.80 -4.16
N LEU A 99 5.56 7.04 -4.43
CA LEU A 99 6.07 8.39 -4.72
C LEU A 99 5.37 9.04 -5.92
N LYS A 100 5.13 8.26 -6.99
CA LYS A 100 4.42 8.77 -8.18
C LYS A 100 2.98 9.16 -7.87
N GLN A 101 2.27 8.37 -7.05
CA GLN A 101 0.89 8.68 -6.66
C GLN A 101 0.84 10.00 -5.87
N VAL A 102 1.71 10.15 -4.86
CA VAL A 102 1.76 11.37 -4.04
C VAL A 102 2.13 12.61 -4.85
N GLN A 103 3.11 12.51 -5.77
CA GLN A 103 3.46 13.61 -6.68
C GLN A 103 2.29 14.00 -7.60
N GLY A 104 1.56 13.03 -8.14
CA GLY A 104 0.38 13.29 -8.97
C GLY A 104 -0.70 14.05 -8.21
N HIS A 105 -1.00 13.64 -6.97
CA HIS A 105 -1.99 14.30 -6.12
C HIS A 105 -1.58 15.71 -5.70
N ALA A 106 -0.33 15.91 -5.24
CA ALA A 106 0.15 17.24 -4.82
C ALA A 106 0.17 18.27 -5.97
N LEU A 107 0.38 17.84 -7.22
CA LEU A 107 0.31 18.72 -8.38
C LEU A 107 -1.12 19.15 -8.73
N LEU A 108 -2.13 18.32 -8.42
CA LEU A 108 -3.54 18.63 -8.66
C LEU A 108 -4.11 19.58 -7.59
N GLU A 109 -3.66 19.47 -6.34
CA GLU A 109 -4.09 20.37 -5.25
C GLU A 109 -3.55 21.80 -5.40
N ASN A 110 -2.38 21.98 -6.04
CA ASN A 110 -1.76 23.30 -6.28
C ASN A 110 -2.25 23.98 -7.58
N ALA A 111 -3.13 23.33 -8.35
CA ALA A 111 -3.63 23.81 -9.62
C ALA A 111 -5.09 24.35 -9.55
N GLN A 112 -5.64 24.51 -8.35
CA GLN A 112 -7.00 25.03 -8.08
C GLN A 112 -6.92 26.33 -7.28
#